data_AF-A0A1C3FBK6-F1
#
_entry.id   AF-A0A1C3FBK6-F1
#
_cell.length_a   1.000
_cell.length_b   1.000
_cell.length_c   1.000
_cell.angle_alpha   90.00
_cell.angle_beta   90.00
_cell.angle_gamma   90.00
#
_symmetry.space_group_name_H-M   'P 1'
#
loop_
_entity.id
_entity.type
_entity.pdbx_description
1 polymer ?
#
loop_
_entity_poly.entity_id
_entity_poly.type
_entity_poly.pdbx_seq_one_letter_code
_entity_poly.pdbx_strand_id
1 'polypeptide(L)'
;MFGISVMAFCLAYLHPQFKENDERSKLIREKGMFYSYFIIVSILIILSGLFQFNVINLNGIQTVYLVETLIIVTVFLSFVVLSKTIIV
;
A
#
# COMPACT_ATOMS: atom_id res chain seq x y z
N MET A 1 -12.84 6.55 0.19
CA MET A 1 -12.29 7.91 0.40
C MET A 1 -11.04 7.92 1.31
N PHE A 2 -11.02 7.17 2.42
CA PHE A 2 -9.86 7.14 3.33
C PHE A 2 -8.52 6.78 2.66
N GLY A 3 -8.48 5.72 1.83
CA GLY A 3 -7.25 5.32 1.14
C GLY A 3 -6.67 6.41 0.23
N ILE A 4 -7.53 7.17 -0.44
CA ILE A 4 -7.13 8.28 -1.33
C ILE A 4 -6.53 9.42 -0.51
N SER A 5 -7.10 9.72 0.66
CA SER A 5 -6.53 10.73 1.57
C SER A 5 -5.13 10.32 2.03
N VAL A 6 -4.94 9.07 2.45
CA VAL A 6 -3.62 8.55 2.85
C VAL A 6 -2.63 8.62 1.68
N MET A 7 -3.04 8.18 0.50
CA MET A 7 -2.25 8.29 -0.72
C MET A 7 -1.81 9.74 -0.98
N ALA A 8 -2.73 10.71 -0.90
CA ALA A 8 -2.42 12.12 -1.14
C ALA A 8 -1.39 12.66 -0.14
N PHE A 9 -1.50 12.30 1.15
CA PHE A 9 -0.50 12.66 2.17
C PHE A 9 0.86 12.03 1.90
N CYS A 10 0.90 10.74 1.55
CA CYS A 10 2.16 10.04 1.22
C CYS A 10 2.82 10.63 -0.03
N LEU A 11 2.05 10.94 -1.06
CA LEU A 11 2.54 11.59 -2.28
C LEU A 11 3.08 13.00 -2.00
N ALA A 12 2.39 13.79 -1.18
CA ALA A 12 2.87 15.11 -0.78
C ALA A 12 4.20 15.02 0.00
N TYR A 13 4.35 14.01 0.87
CA TYR A 13 5.58 13.75 1.60
C TYR A 13 6.73 13.30 0.69
N LEU A 14 6.46 12.42 -0.28
CA LEU A 14 7.47 11.94 -1.24
C LEU A 14 7.70 12.89 -2.43
N HIS A 15 6.87 13.92 -2.62
CA HIS A 15 6.97 14.85 -3.74
C HIS A 15 8.38 15.45 -3.95
N PRO A 16 9.09 15.96 -2.93
CA PRO A 16 10.43 16.47 -3.12
C PRO A 16 11.42 15.40 -3.62
N GLN A 17 11.30 14.16 -3.13
CA GLN A 17 12.17 13.04 -3.52
C GLN A 17 11.87 12.53 -4.95
N PHE A 18 10.60 12.55 -5.36
CA PHE A 18 10.20 12.17 -6.71
C PHE A 18 10.44 13.25 -7.77
N LYS A 19 10.58 14.52 -7.38
CA LYS A 19 10.76 15.64 -8.31
C LYS A 19 12.07 15.56 -9.09
N GLU A 20 13.15 15.10 -8.46
CA GLU A 20 14.46 14.96 -9.11
C GLU A 20 14.55 13.71 -10.01
N ASN A 21 13.59 12.77 -9.91
CA ASN A 21 13.49 11.56 -10.74
C ASN A 21 14.81 10.76 -10.84
N ASP A 22 15.64 10.86 -9.79
CA ASP A 22 16.92 10.19 -9.67
C ASP A 22 16.77 8.67 -9.52
N GLU A 23 17.89 7.95 -9.66
CA GLU A 23 17.96 6.49 -9.43
C GLU A 23 17.33 6.06 -8.09
N ARG A 24 17.41 6.92 -7.06
CA ARG A 24 16.78 6.68 -5.75
C ARG A 24 15.26 6.53 -5.84
N SER A 25 14.60 7.36 -6.64
CA SER A 25 13.15 7.33 -6.84
C SER A 25 12.69 6.08 -7.58
N LYS A 26 13.49 5.59 -8.53
CA LYS A 26 13.24 4.30 -9.20
C LYS A 26 13.38 3.13 -8.23
N LEU A 27 14.45 3.12 -7.43
CA LEU A 27 14.69 2.07 -6.43
C LEU A 27 13.59 2.00 -5.36
N ILE A 28 13.10 3.15 -4.88
CA ILE A 28 11.97 3.20 -3.92
C ILE A 28 10.71 2.59 -4.53
N ARG A 29 10.40 2.90 -5.80
CA ARG A 29 9.24 2.35 -6.49
C ARG A 29 9.37 0.84 -6.71
N GLU A 30 10.50 0.37 -7.22
CA GLU A 30 10.72 -1.06 -7.48
C GLU A 30 10.68 -1.88 -6.18
N LYS A 31 11.47 -1.49 -5.18
CA LYS A 31 11.47 -2.17 -3.88
C LYS A 31 10.10 -2.06 -3.20
N GLY A 32 9.47 -0.90 -3.27
CA GLY A 32 8.18 -0.66 -2.64
C GLY A 32 7.07 -1.50 -3.25
N MET A 33 7.04 -1.63 -4.57
CA MET A 33 6.12 -2.52 -5.27
C MET A 33 6.37 -3.99 -4.91
N PHE A 34 7.63 -4.40 -4.81
CA PHE A 34 8.01 -5.76 -4.42
C PHE A 34 7.55 -6.09 -3.00
N TYR A 35 7.85 -5.24 -2.01
CA TYR A 35 7.38 -5.45 -0.63
C TYR A 35 5.86 -5.41 -0.52
N SER A 36 5.22 -4.45 -1.21
CA SER A 36 3.77 -4.33 -1.20
C SER A 36 3.09 -5.57 -1.79
N TYR A 37 3.67 -6.18 -2.82
CA TYR A 37 3.15 -7.43 -3.39
C TYR A 37 3.05 -8.54 -2.35
N PHE A 38 4.12 -8.81 -1.59
CA PHE A 38 4.08 -9.82 -0.53
C PHE A 38 3.08 -9.48 0.59
N ILE A 39 2.98 -8.21 0.97
CA ILE A 39 2.03 -7.77 1.99
C ILE A 39 0.59 -7.95 1.49
N ILE A 40 0.29 -7.55 0.25
CA ILE A 40 -1.05 -7.69 -0.35
C ILE A 40 -1.43 -9.16 -0.45
N VAL A 41 -0.53 -10.03 -0.93
CA VAL A 41 -0.79 -11.48 -0.97
C VAL A 41 -1.11 -12.01 0.42
N SER A 42 -0.35 -11.59 1.43
CA SER A 42 -0.60 -11.99 2.83
C SER A 42 -1.97 -11.50 3.34
N ILE A 43 -2.33 -10.26 3.05
CA ILE A 43 -3.66 -9.69 3.38
C ILE A 43 -4.77 -10.49 2.71
N LEU A 44 -4.62 -10.86 1.43
CA LEU A 44 -5.63 -11.63 0.71
C LEU A 44 -5.81 -13.05 1.28
N ILE A 45 -4.72 -13.69 1.69
CA ILE A 45 -4.77 -15.00 2.37
C ILE A 45 -5.53 -14.89 3.69
N ILE A 46 -5.19 -13.88 4.51
CA ILE A 46 -5.86 -13.64 5.81
C ILE A 46 -7.35 -13.34 5.59
N LEU A 47 -7.67 -12.47 4.63
CA LEU A 47 -9.04 -12.09 4.33
C LEU A 47 -9.86 -13.29 3.85
N SER A 48 -9.28 -14.14 3.01
CA SER A 48 -9.92 -15.38 2.55
C SER A 48 -10.24 -16.33 3.72
N GLY A 49 -9.32 -16.48 4.67
CA GLY A 49 -9.57 -17.26 5.90
C GLY A 49 -10.70 -16.67 6.74
N LEU A 50 -10.71 -15.35 6.93
CA LEU A 50 -11.75 -14.65 7.70
C LEU A 50 -13.16 -14.84 7.10
N PHE A 51 -13.27 -14.85 5.76
CA PHE A 51 -14.53 -15.20 5.08
C PHE A 51 -14.89 -16.67 5.25
N GLN A 52 -13.92 -17.58 5.12
CA GLN A 52 -14.15 -19.02 5.24
C GLN A 52 -14.69 -19.41 6.63
N PHE A 53 -14.17 -18.82 7.69
CA PHE A 53 -14.62 -19.06 9.07
C PHE A 53 -15.87 -18.24 9.45
N ASN A 54 -16.51 -17.52 8.52
CA ASN A 54 -17.65 -16.63 8.77
C ASN A 54 -17.40 -15.60 9.90
N VAL A 55 -16.14 -15.24 10.15
CA VAL A 55 -15.77 -14.25 11.17
C VAL A 55 -16.25 -12.85 10.74
N ILE A 56 -16.33 -12.62 9.43
CA ILE A 56 -16.75 -11.34 8.85
C ILE A 56 -17.85 -11.58 7.84
N ASN A 57 -18.96 -10.84 7.97
CA ASN A 57 -20.07 -10.86 7.03
C ASN A 57 -20.12 -9.53 6.28
N LEU A 58 -19.47 -9.48 5.12
CA LEU A 58 -19.43 -8.30 4.25
C LEU A 58 -20.05 -8.65 2.90
N ASN A 59 -20.78 -7.71 2.33
CA ASN A 59 -21.27 -7.80 0.95
C ASN A 59 -20.09 -7.69 -0.03
N GLY A 60 -20.19 -8.30 -1.22
CA GLY A 60 -19.14 -8.29 -2.24
C GLY A 60 -18.60 -6.89 -2.57
N ILE A 61 -19.48 -5.89 -2.66
CA ILE A 61 -19.06 -4.49 -2.89
C ILE A 61 -18.26 -3.92 -1.70
N GLN A 62 -18.68 -4.24 -0.47
CA GLN A 62 -17.97 -3.77 0.73
C GLN A 62 -16.58 -4.42 0.84
N THR A 63 -16.47 -5.69 0.47
CA THR A 63 -15.19 -6.41 0.41
C THR A 63 -14.25 -5.76 -0.60
N VAL A 64 -14.74 -5.40 -1.79
CA VAL A 64 -13.93 -4.72 -2.81
C VAL A 64 -13.43 -3.38 -2.30
N TYR A 65 -14.28 -2.54 -1.71
CA TYR A 65 -13.84 -1.25 -1.16
C TYR A 65 -12.83 -1.38 -0.01
N LEU A 66 -12.98 -2.42 0.81
CA LEU A 66 -12.04 -2.72 1.89
C LEU A 66 -10.67 -3.14 1.34
N VAL A 67 -10.66 -4.06 0.37
CA VAL A 67 -9.44 -4.51 -0.30
C VAL A 67 -8.75 -3.35 -1.03
N GLU A 68 -9.51 -2.55 -1.78
CA GLU A 68 -8.99 -1.38 -2.50
C GLU A 68 -8.31 -0.39 -1.54
N THR A 69 -8.98 -0.08 -0.41
CA THR A 69 -8.42 0.81 0.61
C THR A 69 -7.14 0.23 1.23
N LEU A 70 -7.11 -1.06 1.53
CA LEU A 70 -5.93 -1.73 2.10
C LEU A 70 -4.75 -1.75 1.14
N ILE A 71 -4.99 -2.02 -0.15
CA ILE A 71 -3.96 -2.02 -1.19
C ILE A 71 -3.34 -0.63 -1.30
N ILE A 72 -4.17 0.42 -1.43
CA ILE A 72 -3.69 1.80 -1.56
C ILE A 72 -2.83 2.17 -0.34
N VAL A 73 -3.35 1.96 0.87
CA VAL A 73 -2.64 2.29 2.10
C VAL A 73 -1.31 1.53 2.20
N THR A 74 -1.29 0.23 1.88
CA THR A 74 -0.09 -0.61 1.94
C THR A 74 1.00 -0.15 0.96
N VAL A 75 0.62 0.14 -0.29
CA VAL A 75 1.56 0.57 -1.33
C VAL A 75 2.21 1.90 -0.96
N PHE A 76 1.40 2.89 -0.59
CA PHE A 76 1.90 4.23 -0.29
C PHE A 76 2.67 4.27 1.04
N LEU A 77 2.27 3.49 2.05
CA LEU A 77 3.06 3.35 3.27
C LEU A 77 4.41 2.68 3.01
N SER A 78 4.47 1.64 2.16
CA SER A 78 5.72 0.98 1.82
C SER A 78 6.70 1.94 1.15
N PHE A 79 6.21 2.85 0.30
CA PHE A 79 7.03 3.92 -0.27
C PHE A 79 7.57 4.90 0.78
N VAL A 80 6.75 5.28 1.77
CA VAL A 80 7.18 6.16 2.88
C VAL A 80 8.19 5.47 3.79
N VAL A 81 8.01 4.19 4.09
CA VAL A 81 8.95 3.43 4.93
C VAL A 81 10.29 3.31 4.21
N LEU A 82 10.28 2.95 2.93
CA LEU A 82 11.52 2.86 2.14
C LEU A 82 12.21 4.21 1.95
N SER A 83 11.47 5.30 1.84
CA SER A 83 12.09 6.63 1.74
C SER A 83 12.79 7.07 3.02
N LYS A 84 12.37 6.55 4.18
CA LYS A 84 13.06 6.76 5.47
C LYS A 84 14.24 5.81 5.67
N THR A 85 14.13 4.57 5.22
CA THR A 85 15.20 3.57 5.36
C THR A 85 16.32 3.78 4.35
N ILE A 86 16.01 4.26 3.14
CA ILE A 86 16.97 4.65 2.10
C ILE A 86 17.34 6.13 2.33
N ILE A 87 17.89 6.43 3.50
CA ILE A 87 18.66 7.65 3.73
C ILE A 87 20.13 7.21 3.69
N VAL A 88 20.73 7.33 2.51
CA VAL A 88 22.17 7.47 2.32
C VAL A 88 22.45 8.96 2.24
#